data_AF-A0A1H0EGY9-F1
#
_entry.id   AF-A0A1H0EGY9-F1
#
_cell.length_a   1.000
_cell.length_b   1.000
_cell.length_c   1.000
_cell.angle_alpha   90.00
_cell.angle_beta   90.00
_cell.angle_gamma   90.00
#
_symmetry.space_group_name_H-M   'P 1'
#
loop_
_entity.id
_entity.type
_entity.pdbx_description
1 polymer ?
#
loop_
_entity_poly.entity_id
_entity_poly.type
_entity_poly.pdbx_seq_one_letter_code
_entity_poly.pdbx_strand_id
1 'polypeptide(L)'
;MKQNAKTPRVEAGASQESLFAAGGGTDASVARPLVLVTRGRTEFLAHCPECKDWHRHVHLGKVTGPCGTEYDLKPRRAKGAA
;
A
#
# COMPACT_ATOMS: atom_id res chain seq x y z
N MET A 1 -28.79 52.11 -0.62
CA MET A 1 -29.48 51.40 0.49
C MET A 1 -29.31 49.90 0.22
N LYS A 2 -28.23 49.27 0.70
CA LYS A 2 -28.15 48.39 1.89
C LYS A 2 -29.27 47.35 2.00
N GLN A 3 -28.98 46.11 1.63
CA GLN A 3 -29.53 44.92 2.28
C GLN A 3 -28.42 43.86 2.46
N ASN A 4 -28.18 43.55 3.73
CA ASN A 4 -27.34 42.49 4.29
C ASN A 4 -28.11 41.16 4.33
N ALA A 5 -27.36 40.09 4.64
CA ALA A 5 -27.79 38.73 5.05
C ALA A 5 -27.76 37.71 3.89
N LYS A 6 -27.22 36.50 4.03
CA LYS A 6 -26.80 35.71 5.19
C LYS A 6 -25.89 34.60 4.66
N THR A 7 -24.72 34.39 5.25
CA THR A 7 -23.83 33.27 4.91
C THR A 7 -24.45 31.94 5.34
N PRO A 8 -24.59 30.93 4.46
CA PRO A 8 -24.65 29.55 4.90
C PRO A 8 -23.22 29.04 5.12
N ARG A 9 -22.96 28.76 6.38
CA ARG A 9 -21.85 27.98 6.93
C ARG A 9 -21.58 26.75 6.04
N VAL A 10 -20.34 26.63 5.56
CA VAL A 10 -19.78 25.41 4.99
C VAL A 10 -19.79 24.36 6.09
N GLU A 11 -20.77 23.49 6.07
CA GLU A 11 -20.83 22.30 6.91
C GLU A 11 -19.85 21.29 6.32
N ALA A 12 -18.95 20.83 7.20
CA ALA A 12 -17.88 19.90 6.92
C ALA A 12 -18.41 18.60 6.32
N GLY A 13 -17.58 18.00 5.45
CA GLY A 13 -17.87 16.77 4.73
C GLY A 13 -18.42 15.66 5.62
N ALA A 14 -19.67 15.29 5.34
CA ALA A 14 -20.24 14.03 5.76
C ALA A 14 -19.76 12.93 4.80
N SER A 15 -18.56 12.42 5.05
CA SER A 15 -18.17 11.08 4.61
C SER A 15 -18.28 10.15 5.82
N GLN A 16 -19.49 9.67 6.11
CA GLN A 16 -19.74 8.63 7.10
C GLN A 16 -20.45 7.46 6.45
N GLU A 17 -19.69 6.45 6.05
CA GLU A 17 -20.07 5.03 6.01
C GLU A 17 -18.91 4.27 5.31
N SER A 18 -17.94 3.73 6.04
CA SER A 18 -18.04 2.35 6.52
C SER A 18 -17.07 2.12 7.67
N LEU A 19 -17.55 2.33 8.89
CA LEU A 19 -17.06 1.63 10.07
C LEU A 19 -17.69 0.23 10.05
N PHE A 20 -16.86 -0.81 10.19
CA PHE A 20 -17.17 -2.25 10.22
C PHE A 20 -17.11 -3.06 8.91
N ALA A 21 -15.89 -3.30 8.43
CA ALA A 21 -15.45 -4.69 8.22
C ALA A 21 -14.48 -5.00 9.37
N ALA A 22 -14.99 -5.54 10.47
CA ALA A 22 -14.97 -6.98 10.75
C ALA A 22 -13.53 -7.51 10.75
N GLY A 23 -13.08 -7.94 11.93
CA GLY A 23 -11.77 -8.54 12.14
C GLY A 23 -11.47 -9.64 11.13
N GLY A 24 -10.71 -9.27 10.12
CA GLY A 24 -9.79 -10.16 9.44
C GLY A 24 -8.45 -9.47 9.61
N GLY A 25 -7.59 -10.00 10.47
CA GLY A 25 -6.16 -9.84 10.22
C GLY A 25 -5.97 -10.41 8.83
N THR A 26 -6.01 -9.55 7.80
CA THR A 26 -5.60 -9.93 6.46
C THR A 26 -4.15 -10.29 6.71
N ASP A 27 -3.88 -11.59 6.77
CA ASP A 27 -2.54 -12.12 6.79
C ASP A 27 -1.92 -11.53 5.52
N ALA A 28 -1.26 -10.37 5.68
CA ALA A 28 -0.98 -9.47 4.58
C ALA A 28 -0.11 -10.29 3.65
N SER A 29 -0.64 -10.63 2.47
CA SER A 29 -0.08 -11.67 1.63
C SER A 29 1.41 -11.42 1.48
N VAL A 30 2.23 -12.28 2.08
CA VAL A 30 3.66 -12.00 2.20
C VAL A 30 4.32 -12.42 0.90
N ALA A 31 4.83 -11.46 0.14
CA ALA A 31 5.66 -11.73 -1.03
C ALA A 31 7.13 -11.65 -0.62
N ARG A 32 7.93 -12.62 -1.10
CA ARG A 32 9.39 -12.65 -0.90
C ARG A 32 10.05 -12.13 -2.18
N PRO A 33 10.51 -10.87 -2.22
CA PRO A 33 11.10 -10.32 -3.42
C PRO A 33 12.47 -10.90 -3.71
N LEU A 34 12.84 -10.89 -4.98
CA LEU A 34 14.22 -10.92 -5.43
C LEU A 34 14.82 -9.53 -5.29
N VAL A 35 16.03 -9.45 -4.77
CA VAL A 35 16.77 -8.19 -4.66
C VAL A 35 17.57 -7.99 -5.94
N LEU A 36 17.31 -6.90 -6.65
CA LEU A 36 18.08 -6.45 -7.81
C LEU A 36 18.89 -5.23 -7.40
N VAL A 37 20.18 -5.24 -7.71
CA VAL A 37 21.05 -4.08 -7.48
C VAL A 37 21.48 -3.53 -8.83
N THR A 38 20.98 -2.35 -9.19
CA THR A 38 21.26 -1.70 -10.49
C THR A 38 21.90 -0.34 -10.26
N ARG A 39 23.10 -0.10 -10.80
CA ARG A 39 23.83 1.18 -10.68
C ARG A 39 23.89 1.75 -9.24
N GLY A 40 24.06 0.87 -8.25
CA GLY A 40 24.10 1.23 -6.83
C GLY A 40 22.75 1.47 -6.16
N ARG A 41 21.62 1.20 -6.83
CA ARG A 41 20.27 1.24 -6.25
C ARG A 41 19.74 -0.17 -6.02
N THR A 42 19.11 -0.37 -4.87
CA THR A 42 18.46 -1.63 -4.52
C THR A 42 16.99 -1.58 -4.90
N GLU A 43 16.55 -2.57 -5.64
CA GLU A 43 15.19 -2.73 -6.14
C GLU A 43 14.71 -4.13 -5.75
N PHE A 44 13.41 -4.26 -5.51
CA PHE A 44 12.77 -5.47 -5.02
C PHE A 44 11.73 -5.90 -6.04
N LEU A 45 12.01 -7.01 -6.74
CA LEU A 45 11.08 -7.58 -7.69
C LEU A 45 10.28 -8.67 -7.00
N ALA A 46 8.96 -8.48 -6.91
CA ALA A 46 8.06 -9.36 -6.17
C ALA A 46 6.93 -9.85 -7.04
N HIS A 47 6.59 -11.12 -6.88
CA HIS A 47 5.43 -11.69 -7.54
C HIS A 47 4.17 -11.30 -6.78
N CYS A 48 3.23 -10.64 -7.46
CA CYS A 48 1.98 -10.21 -6.86
C CYS A 48 1.11 -11.42 -6.49
N PRO A 49 0.53 -11.47 -5.27
CA PRO A 49 -0.38 -12.54 -4.89
C PRO A 49 -1.69 -12.52 -5.69
N GLU A 50 -2.14 -11.35 -6.15
CA GLU A 50 -3.39 -11.19 -6.90
C GLU A 50 -3.16 -11.40 -8.41
N CYS A 51 -2.36 -10.55 -9.04
CA CYS A 51 -2.20 -10.55 -10.49
C CYS A 51 -1.30 -11.68 -11.02
N LYS A 52 -0.58 -12.36 -10.13
CA LYS A 52 0.45 -13.35 -10.49
C LYS A 52 1.50 -12.81 -11.48
N ASP A 53 1.76 -11.51 -11.42
CA ASP A 53 2.75 -10.83 -12.26
C ASP A 53 3.87 -10.22 -11.41
N TRP A 54 4.95 -9.76 -12.04
CA TRP A 54 6.13 -9.25 -11.36
C TRP A 54 6.06 -7.73 -11.19
N HIS A 55 6.01 -7.28 -9.93
CA HIS A 55 6.04 -5.88 -9.59
C HIS A 55 7.40 -5.47 -9.04
N ARG A 56 7.85 -4.28 -9.44
CA ARG A 56 9.10 -3.69 -8.97
C ARG A 56 8.83 -2.66 -7.88
N HIS A 57 9.57 -2.76 -6.79
CA HIS A 57 9.50 -1.87 -5.64
C HIS A 57 10.89 -1.36 -5.28
N VAL A 58 10.97 -0.22 -4.59
CA VAL A 58 12.24 0.37 -4.16
C VAL A 58 12.49 0.24 -2.66
N HIS A 59 11.52 -0.30 -1.91
CA HIS A 59 11.60 -0.54 -0.48
C HIS A 59 10.92 -1.86 -0.08
N LEU A 60 11.19 -2.29 1.15
CA LEU A 60 10.55 -3.45 1.79
C LEU A 60 9.38 -2.99 2.69
N GLY A 61 8.62 -3.94 3.22
CA GLY A 61 7.45 -3.72 4.06
C GLY A 61 6.14 -3.67 3.27
N LYS A 62 5.13 -3.00 3.81
CA LYS A 62 3.83 -2.84 3.14
C LYS A 62 3.98 -1.98 1.89
N VAL A 63 3.56 -2.53 0.76
CA VAL A 63 3.56 -1.87 -0.54
C VAL A 63 2.23 -2.07 -1.24
N THR A 64 1.88 -1.12 -2.10
CA THR A 64 0.78 -1.25 -3.04
C THR A 64 1.36 -1.53 -4.42
N GLY A 65 0.97 -2.64 -5.03
CA GLY A 65 1.33 -2.94 -6.41
C GLY A 65 0.67 -1.97 -7.40
N PRO A 66 1.18 -1.84 -8.64
CA PRO A 66 0.53 -1.07 -9.70
C PRO A 66 -0.90 -1.57 -10.02
N CYS A 67 -1.22 -2.80 -9.64
CA CYS A 67 -2.56 -3.36 -9.72
C CYS A 67 -3.56 -2.86 -8.65
N GLY A 68 -3.10 -2.06 -7.67
CA GLY A 68 -3.91 -1.59 -6.54
C GLY A 68 -3.94 -2.51 -5.33
N THR A 69 -3.32 -3.70 -5.39
CA THR A 69 -3.27 -4.65 -4.27
C THR A 69 -2.20 -4.25 -3.25
N GLU A 70 -2.56 -4.26 -1.97
CA GLU A 70 -1.62 -4.12 -0.85
C GLU A 70 -1.07 -5.46 -0.39
N TYR A 71 0.25 -5.54 -0.19
CA TYR A 71 0.91 -6.75 0.29
C TYR A 71 2.22 -6.41 1.01
N ASP A 72 2.75 -7.35 1.79
CA ASP A 72 3.96 -7.14 2.58
C ASP A 72 5.18 -7.78 1.91
N LEU A 73 6.19 -6.97 1.60
CA LEU A 73 7.49 -7.40 1.08
C LEU A 73 8.44 -7.71 2.22
N LYS A 74 8.66 -9.01 2.45
CA LYS A 74 9.66 -9.45 3.43
C LYS A 74 10.92 -9.96 2.74
N PRO A 75 12.11 -9.53 3.17
CA PRO A 75 13.34 -10.02 2.61
C PRO A 75 13.38 -11.55 2.76
N ARG A 76 13.86 -12.22 1.71
CA ARG A 76 14.10 -13.66 1.80
C ARG A 76 15.16 -13.87 2.87
N ARG A 77 14.87 -14.68 3.90
CA ARG A 77 15.89 -15.10 4.87
C ARG A 77 17.01 -15.78 4.07
N ALA A 78 18.20 -15.19 4.09
CA ALA A 78 19.37 -15.80 3.49
C ALA A 78 19.58 -17.16 4.16
N LYS A 79 19.65 -18.24 3.36
CA LYS A 79 20.05 -19.55 3.86
C LYS A 79 21.59 -19.51 3.93
N GLY A 80 22.13 -19.30 5.12
CA GLY A 80 23.57 -19.37 5.39
C GLY A 80 24.29 -18.02 5.36
N ALA A 81 24.50 -17.43 6.54
CA ALA A 81 25.83 -16.92 6.87
C ALA A 81 26.50 -18.06 7.68
N ALA A 82 27.77 -18.31 7.36
CA ALA A 82 28.57 -19.49 7.75
C ALA A 82 28.60 -19.80 9.25
#